data_AF-A0AAD5QEJ2-F1
#
_entry.id   AF-A0AAD5QEJ2-F1
#
_cell.length_a   1.000
_cell.length_b   1.000
_cell.length_c   1.000
_cell.angle_alpha   90.00
_cell.angle_beta   90.00
_cell.angle_gamma   90.00
#
_symmetry.space_group_name_H-M   'P 1'
#
loop_
_entity.id
_entity.type
_entity.pdbx_description
1 polymer ?
#
loop_
_entity_poly.entity_id
_entity_poly.type
_entity_poly.pdbx_seq_one_letter_code
_entity_poly.pdbx_strand_id
1 'polypeptide(L)'
;MDAPQKYNKKLSDKQTSSIIKAAAVDASQREERIAQLCQQVGFDRNPFLKEFGLSLSPRMFETIARVIQPPQIKLAIFKSTLL
;
A
#
# COMPACT_ATOMS: atom_id res chain seq x y z
N MET A 1 -5.92 16.37 -27.43
CA MET A 1 -5.20 15.22 -26.84
C MET A 1 -6.24 14.40 -26.12
N ASP A 2 -6.57 13.22 -26.64
CA ASP A 2 -7.62 12.37 -26.06
C ASP A 2 -7.22 11.87 -24.66
N ALA A 3 -8.21 11.71 -23.78
CA ALA A 3 -7.97 11.20 -22.43
C ALA A 3 -7.42 9.76 -22.49
N PRO A 4 -6.45 9.39 -21.63
CA PRO A 4 -5.90 8.04 -21.63
C PRO A 4 -6.98 7.00 -21.35
N GLN A 5 -7.10 5.99 -22.21
CA GLN A 5 -8.03 4.88 -22.05
C GLN A 5 -7.37 3.72 -21.30
N LYS A 6 -8.11 3.12 -20.35
CA LYS A 6 -7.65 1.94 -19.61
C LYS A 6 -7.55 0.72 -20.54
N TYR A 7 -6.40 0.05 -20.55
CA TYR A 7 -6.22 -1.23 -21.22
C TYR A 7 -6.83 -2.37 -20.40
N ASN A 8 -7.63 -3.22 -21.04
CA ASN A 8 -8.43 -4.26 -20.37
C ASN A 8 -8.07 -5.70 -20.77
N LYS A 9 -7.06 -5.91 -21.63
CA LYS A 9 -6.58 -7.25 -22.01
C LYS A 9 -5.36 -7.65 -21.18
N LYS A 10 -5.02 -8.94 -21.22
CA LYS A 10 -3.79 -9.44 -20.60
C LYS A 10 -2.57 -8.76 -21.23
N LEU A 11 -1.67 -8.30 -20.37
CA LEU A 11 -0.39 -7.76 -20.77
C LEU A 11 0.60 -8.89 -21.09
N SER A 12 1.52 -8.65 -22.01
CA SER A 12 2.65 -9.55 -22.23
C SER A 12 3.55 -9.64 -21.00
N ASP A 13 4.36 -10.69 -20.90
CA ASP A 13 5.29 -10.88 -19.77
C ASP A 13 6.28 -9.72 -19.64
N LYS A 14 6.75 -9.18 -20.77
CA LYS A 14 7.63 -8.00 -20.80
C LYS A 14 6.93 -6.75 -20.24
N GLN A 15 5.67 -6.50 -20.64
CA GLN A 15 4.89 -5.37 -20.13
C GLN A 15 4.59 -5.52 -18.64
N THR A 16 4.22 -6.72 -18.21
CA THR A 16 3.95 -7.06 -16.81
C THR A 16 5.20 -6.85 -15.96
N SER A 17 6.36 -7.33 -16.42
CA SER A 17 7.66 -7.13 -15.76
C SER A 17 7.98 -5.65 -15.59
N SER A 18 7.79 -4.83 -16.63
CA SER A 18 8.00 -3.38 -16.53
C SER A 18 7.07 -2.70 -15.52
N ILE A 19 5.80 -3.08 -15.48
CA ILE A 19 4.84 -2.52 -14.51
C ILE A 19 5.18 -2.93 -13.09
N ILE A 20 5.52 -4.20 -12.87
CA ILE A 20 5.93 -4.69 -11.53
C ILE A 20 7.16 -3.91 -11.07
N LYS A 21 8.18 -3.75 -11.91
CA LYS A 21 9.38 -2.97 -11.57
C LYS A 21 9.07 -1.51 -11.27
N ALA A 22 8.15 -0.90 -12.00
CA ALA A 22 7.75 0.48 -11.76
C ALA A 22 6.88 0.66 -10.51
N ALA A 23 6.08 -0.35 -10.15
CA ALA A 23 5.15 -0.31 -9.03
C ALA A 23 5.75 -0.82 -7.72
N ALA A 24 6.77 -1.67 -7.79
CA ALA A 24 7.52 -2.16 -6.64
C ALA A 24 8.37 -1.02 -6.05
N VAL A 25 7.89 -0.49 -4.93
CA VAL A 25 8.55 0.57 -4.17
C VAL A 25 8.60 0.20 -2.71
N ASP A 26 9.62 0.67 -1.99
CA ASP A 26 9.79 0.41 -0.56
C ASP A 26 8.67 1.05 0.27
N ALA A 27 8.41 0.48 1.45
CA ALA A 27 7.33 0.92 2.33
C ALA A 27 7.43 2.42 2.69
N SER A 28 8.63 2.90 3.05
CA SER A 28 8.87 4.31 3.38
C SER A 28 8.61 5.24 2.19
N GLN A 29 9.07 4.87 1.00
CA GLN A 29 8.83 5.65 -0.22
C GLN A 29 7.34 5.68 -0.58
N ARG A 30 6.64 4.56 -0.37
CA ARG A 30 5.18 4.49 -0.59
C ARG A 30 4.42 5.38 0.39
N GLU A 31 4.82 5.38 1.66
CA GLU A 31 4.27 6.25 2.70
C GLU A 31 4.43 7.73 2.33
N GLU A 32 5.65 8.14 1.96
CA GLU A 32 5.95 9.51 1.56
C GLU A 32 5.13 9.93 0.32
N ARG A 33 5.05 9.08 -0.71
CA ARG A 33 4.26 9.37 -1.91
C ARG A 33 2.78 9.56 -1.57
N ILE A 34 2.21 8.76 -0.67
CA ILE A 34 0.82 8.92 -0.24
C ILE A 34 0.66 10.26 0.50
N ALA A 35 1.56 10.59 1.43
CA ALA A 35 1.52 11.85 2.17
C ALA A 35 1.59 13.07 1.21
N GLN A 36 2.48 13.03 0.21
CA GLN A 36 2.59 14.05 -0.82
C GLN A 36 1.31 14.17 -1.65
N LEU A 37 0.70 13.05 -2.07
CA LEU A 37 -0.56 13.06 -2.81
C LEU A 37 -1.69 13.67 -1.98
N CYS A 38 -1.80 13.33 -0.69
CA CYS A 38 -2.82 13.93 0.19
C CYS A 38 -2.67 15.44 0.29
N GLN A 39 -1.44 15.96 0.35
CA GLN A 39 -1.18 17.41 0.33
C GLN A 39 -1.54 18.05 -1.01
N GLN A 40 -1.20 17.41 -2.12
CA GLN A 40 -1.47 17.92 -3.47
C GLN A 40 -2.96 17.96 -3.81
N VAL A 41 -3.75 17.00 -3.32
CA VAL A 41 -5.20 16.96 -3.58
C VAL A 41 -5.93 18.13 -2.91
N GLY A 42 -5.40 18.68 -1.81
CA GLY A 42 -5.96 19.87 -1.17
C GLY A 42 -7.41 19.69 -0.72
N PHE A 43 -7.69 18.57 -0.04
CA PHE A 43 -9.04 18.24 0.44
C PHE A 43 -9.66 19.34 1.32
N ASP A 44 -8.84 20.09 2.05
CA ASP A 44 -9.23 21.24 2.88
C ASP A 44 -9.80 22.41 2.05
N ARG A 45 -9.52 22.45 0.74
CA ARG A 45 -10.01 23.48 -0.20
C ARG A 45 -11.14 22.97 -1.07
N ASN A 46 -11.53 21.70 -0.95
CA ASN A 46 -12.58 21.12 -1.76
C ASN A 46 -13.95 21.72 -1.37
N PRO A 47 -14.65 22.42 -2.30
CA PRO A 47 -15.90 23.10 -1.98
C PRO A 47 -17.03 22.13 -1.62
N PHE A 48 -17.08 20.95 -2.24
CA PHE A 48 -18.08 19.92 -1.91
C PHE A 48 -17.87 19.40 -0.49
N LEU A 49 -16.63 19.08 -0.09
CA LEU A 49 -16.37 18.60 1.27
C LEU A 49 -16.77 19.64 2.32
N LYS A 50 -16.50 20.92 2.05
CA LYS A 50 -16.93 22.02 2.92
C LYS A 50 -18.45 22.13 3.02
N GLU A 51 -19.16 21.99 1.91
CA GLU A 51 -20.63 22.04 1.87
C GLU A 51 -21.27 20.97 2.75
N PHE A 52 -20.67 19.77 2.80
CA PHE A 52 -21.11 18.68 3.67
C PHE A 52 -20.50 18.72 5.09
N GLY A 53 -19.74 19.77 5.44
CA GLY A 53 -19.10 19.90 6.74
C GLY A 53 -18.00 18.86 7.02
N LEU A 54 -17.41 18.27 5.98
CA LEU A 54 -16.36 17.27 6.09
C LEU A 54 -14.97 17.93 6.16
N SER A 55 -14.14 17.43 7.07
CA SER A 55 -12.73 17.80 7.20
C SER A 55 -11.88 16.54 7.22
N LEU A 56 -10.78 16.56 6.46
CA LEU A 56 -9.85 15.45 6.33
C LEU A 56 -8.47 15.89 6.83
N SER A 57 -7.89 15.09 7.72
CA SER A 57 -6.48 15.26 8.11
C SER A 57 -5.59 14.85 6.93
N PRO A 58 -4.60 15.68 6.54
CA PRO A 58 -3.61 15.28 5.54
C PRO A 58 -2.50 14.40 6.11
N ARG A 59 -2.50 14.15 7.42
CA ARG A 59 -1.54 13.29 8.12
C ARG A 59 -2.10 11.89 8.30
N MET A 60 -1.24 10.88 8.14
CA MET A 60 -1.58 9.49 8.45
C MET A 60 -1.90 9.34 9.93
N PHE A 61 -2.83 8.42 10.23
CA PHE A 61 -3.22 8.13 11.61
C PHE A 61 -2.18 7.22 12.27
N GLU A 62 -1.73 7.60 13.46
CA GLU A 62 -0.77 6.82 14.25
C GLU A 62 -1.51 5.84 15.16
N THR A 63 -0.99 4.61 15.27
CA THR A 63 -1.60 3.56 16.11
C THR A 63 -0.54 2.71 16.78
N ILE A 64 -0.88 2.18 17.97
CA ILE A 64 -0.02 1.29 18.73
C ILE A 64 -0.31 -0.15 18.29
N ALA A 65 0.70 -0.83 17.76
CA ALA A 65 0.63 -2.22 17.36
C ALA A 65 1.54 -3.11 18.22
N ARG A 66 1.35 -4.44 18.12
CA ARG A 66 2.20 -5.44 18.77
C ARG A 66 2.76 -6.40 17.73
N VAL A 67 4.03 -6.78 17.90
CA VAL A 67 4.65 -7.86 17.14
C VAL A 67 4.47 -9.16 17.92
N ILE A 68 3.71 -10.09 17.35
CA ILE A 68 3.47 -11.41 17.95
C ILE A 68 4.63 -12.34 17.57
N GLN A 69 5.09 -13.15 18.52
CA GLN A 69 6.14 -14.13 18.27
C GLN A 69 5.69 -15.16 17.23
N PRO A 70 6.54 -15.55 16.27
CA PRO A 70 6.19 -16.59 15.31
C PRO A 70 5.96 -17.94 16.02
N PRO A 71 5.06 -18.79 15.51
CA PRO A 71 4.82 -20.10 16.10
C PRO A 71 6.04 -21.01 15.93
N GLN A 72 6.20 -21.97 16.84
CA GLN A 72 7.20 -23.02 16.69
C GLN A 72 6.79 -23.98 15.57
N ILE A 73 7.71 -24.23 14.63
CA ILE A 73 7.52 -25.21 13.57
C ILE A 73 8.03 -26.58 14.06
N LYS A 74 7.14 -27.57 14.18
CA LYS A 74 7.51 -28.96 14.46
C LYS A 74 7.58 -29.74 13.15
N LEU A 75 8.77 -30.20 12.76
CA LEU A 75 8.95 -31.08 11.60
C LEU A 75 8.86 -32.55 12.05
N ALA A 76 8.16 -33.38 11.28
CA ALA A 76 7.91 -34.79 11.60
C ALA A 76 9.20 -35.64 11.80
N ILE A 77 10.32 -35.18 11.25
CA ILE A 77 11.63 -35.84 11.31
C ILE A 77 12.35 -35.70 12.66
N PHE A 78 11.87 -34.88 13.60
CA PHE A 78 12.42 -34.75 14.95
C PHE A 78 11.64 -35.52 16.02
N LYS A 79 11.09 -36.69 15.66
CA LYS A 79 10.70 -37.69 16.66
C LYS A 79 11.81 -38.72 16.82
N SER A 80 12.94 -38.33 17.44
CA SER A 80 13.87 -39.31 17.97
C SER A 80 14.78 -38.73 19.06
N THR A 81 14.73 -39.40 20.21
CA THR A 81 15.76 -39.49 21.26
C THR A 81 15.90 -38.32 22.23
N LEU A 82 15.25 -38.45 23.39
CA LEU A 82 16.00 -38.59 24.65
C LEU A 82 15.17 -39.43 25.64
N LEU A 83 15.87 -40.42 26.23
CA LEU A 83 15.49 -41.14 27.46
C LEU A 83 15.20 -40.16 28.60
#